data_AF-A0AAV7T963-F1
#
_entry.id   AF-A0AAV7T963-F1
#
_cell.length_a   1.000
_cell.length_b   1.000
_cell.length_c   1.000
_cell.angle_alpha   90.00
_cell.angle_beta   90.00
_cell.angle_gamma   90.00
#
_symmetry.space_group_name_H-M   'P 1'
#
loop_
_entity.id
_entity.type
_entity.pdbx_description
1 polymer ?
#
loop_
_entity_poly.entity_id
_entity_poly.type
_entity_poly.pdbx_seq_one_letter_code
_entity_poly.pdbx_strand_id
1 'polypeptide(L)'
;MMHDGTRKGFLAKLTHQQTTGRTLCFSLSLMKEETKTHLPQELDPDGWKTLSKSDPSDDDGEIHLEQEEDPLTTMRELVEMWRLAGKMVPENISEEQLRVLMELPTKSSRKTFLKHLLIKEGHKKSRKEKFKEIRKEESEQAIEKEDETDVRNTVDTCRKGNWRTL
;
A
#
# COMPACT_ATOMS: atom_id res chain seq x y z
N MET A 1 -9.99 55.17 -16.29
CA MET A 1 -9.07 54.63 -17.32
C MET A 1 -8.31 53.48 -16.67
N MET A 2 -8.71 52.25 -16.97
CA MET A 2 -8.12 51.02 -16.41
C MET A 2 -7.16 50.45 -17.45
N HIS A 3 -5.96 50.04 -17.01
CA HIS A 3 -4.91 49.52 -17.88
C HIS A 3 -5.23 48.10 -18.36
N ASP A 4 -5.17 47.89 -19.68
CA ASP A 4 -5.21 46.58 -20.33
C ASP A 4 -3.91 45.79 -20.07
N GLY A 5 -4.06 44.61 -19.46
CA GLY A 5 -2.98 43.67 -19.18
C GLY A 5 -2.97 42.52 -20.18
N THR A 6 -2.14 42.65 -21.22
CA THR A 6 -1.88 41.61 -22.24
C THR A 6 -1.28 40.34 -21.63
N ARG A 7 -2.06 39.25 -21.61
CA ARG A 7 -1.58 37.91 -21.23
C ARG A 7 -0.78 37.30 -22.38
N LYS A 8 0.54 37.21 -22.24
CA LYS A 8 1.41 36.47 -23.16
C LYS A 8 1.26 34.97 -22.89
N GLY A 9 0.57 34.26 -23.78
CA GLY A 9 0.51 32.80 -23.77
C GLY A 9 1.85 32.20 -24.18
N PHE A 10 2.50 31.46 -23.29
CA PHE A 10 3.62 30.61 -23.62
C PHE A 10 3.09 29.31 -24.20
N LEU A 11 3.13 29.16 -25.52
CA LEU A 11 2.96 27.88 -26.20
C LEU A 11 4.23 27.04 -25.99
N ALA A 12 4.21 26.19 -24.95
CA ALA A 12 5.23 25.16 -24.78
C ALA A 12 5.08 24.12 -25.90
N LYS A 13 6.01 24.13 -26.85
CA LYS A 13 6.13 23.11 -27.89
C LYS A 13 6.59 21.81 -27.23
N LEU A 14 5.66 20.87 -27.08
CA LEU A 14 5.93 19.52 -26.59
C LEU A 14 6.59 18.71 -27.72
N THR A 15 7.89 18.52 -27.65
CA THR A 15 8.62 17.63 -28.57
C THR A 15 8.36 16.18 -28.17
N HIS A 16 7.65 15.45 -29.03
CA HIS A 16 7.44 14.02 -28.91
C HIS A 16 8.75 13.29 -29.26
N GLN A 17 9.60 13.04 -28.27
CA GLN A 17 10.71 12.11 -28.45
C GLN A 17 10.17 10.69 -28.33
N GLN A 18 10.05 10.01 -29.48
CA GLN A 18 9.84 8.57 -29.54
C GLN A 18 11.05 7.90 -28.87
N THR A 19 10.88 7.44 -27.63
CA THR A 19 11.87 6.61 -26.98
C THR A 19 11.92 5.28 -27.72
N THR A 20 13.06 5.02 -28.34
CA THR A 20 13.40 3.75 -28.97
C THR A 20 13.14 2.60 -28.00
N GLY A 21 12.37 1.61 -28.46
CA GLY A 21 11.90 0.50 -27.65
C GLY A 21 13.03 -0.23 -26.95
N ARG A 22 12.82 -0.54 -25.67
CA ARG A 22 13.65 -1.49 -24.91
C ARG A 22 13.37 -2.89 -25.46
N THR A 23 14.18 -3.34 -26.41
CA THR A 23 14.19 -4.76 -26.80
C THR A 23 14.81 -5.56 -25.65
N LEU A 24 13.98 -6.31 -24.91
CA LEU A 24 14.47 -7.25 -23.91
C LEU A 24 14.78 -8.58 -24.61
N CYS A 25 16.06 -8.81 -24.92
CA CYS A 25 16.55 -10.10 -25.38
C CYS A 25 16.60 -11.09 -24.22
N PHE A 26 15.58 -11.93 -24.08
CA PHE A 26 15.67 -13.12 -23.23
C PHE A 26 16.16 -14.30 -24.08
N SER A 27 17.47 -14.41 -24.25
CA SER A 27 18.10 -15.63 -24.76
C SER A 27 18.20 -16.65 -23.63
N LEU A 28 17.13 -17.43 -23.44
CA LEU A 28 17.14 -18.59 -22.55
C LEU A 28 17.70 -19.79 -23.32
N SER A 29 19.02 -19.97 -23.30
CA SER A 29 19.66 -21.18 -23.82
C SER A 29 19.43 -22.33 -22.84
N LEU A 30 18.28 -22.97 -22.92
CA LEU A 30 18.01 -24.22 -22.23
C LEU A 30 18.64 -25.35 -23.04
N MET A 31 19.70 -25.97 -22.50
CA MET A 31 20.27 -27.20 -23.04
C MET A 31 19.19 -28.27 -23.07
N LYS A 32 18.81 -28.69 -24.28
CA LYS A 32 17.85 -29.75 -24.53
C LYS A 32 18.58 -31.07 -24.46
N GLU A 33 18.42 -31.77 -23.34
CA GLU A 33 18.82 -33.17 -23.22
C GLU A 33 17.82 -34.03 -24.02
N GLU A 34 18.36 -34.84 -24.93
CA GLU A 34 17.60 -35.68 -25.85
C GLU A 34 17.25 -37.01 -25.20
N THR A 35 15.95 -37.26 -24.99
CA THR A 35 15.43 -38.62 -25.07
C THR A 35 14.21 -38.64 -26.00
N LYS A 36 14.36 -39.44 -27.06
CA LYS A 36 13.48 -39.59 -28.22
C LYS A 36 12.37 -40.59 -27.92
N THR A 37 11.11 -40.22 -28.18
CA THR A 37 9.95 -41.01 -28.70
C THR A 37 8.70 -40.17 -28.39
N HIS A 38 7.77 -39.77 -29.27
CA HIS A 38 7.24 -40.22 -30.55
C HIS A 38 6.45 -39.02 -31.18
N LEU A 39 6.62 -38.70 -32.47
CA LEU A 39 5.90 -37.62 -33.21
C LEU A 39 4.50 -38.10 -33.69
N PRO A 40 3.62 -37.30 -34.34
CA PRO A 40 3.40 -35.84 -34.35
C PRO A 40 1.90 -35.49 -34.14
N GLN A 41 1.55 -34.70 -33.12
CA GLN A 41 0.26 -34.00 -33.14
C GLN A 41 0.54 -32.56 -33.55
N GLU A 42 -0.06 -32.16 -34.66
CA GLU A 42 0.03 -30.85 -35.31
C GLU A 42 0.12 -29.73 -34.27
N LEU A 43 1.32 -29.15 -34.14
CA LEU A 43 1.56 -28.06 -33.20
C LEU A 43 0.93 -26.81 -33.82
N ASP A 44 -0.35 -26.58 -33.54
CA ASP A 44 -1.08 -25.42 -34.01
C ASP A 44 -0.35 -24.14 -33.56
N PRO A 45 0.26 -23.37 -34.49
CA PRO A 45 0.97 -22.14 -34.16
C PRO A 45 0.04 -21.05 -33.63
N ASP A 46 -1.28 -21.22 -33.70
CA ASP A 46 -2.24 -20.27 -33.17
C ASP A 46 -2.89 -20.72 -31.84
N GLY A 47 -2.51 -21.89 -31.30
CA GLY A 47 -3.00 -22.40 -30.02
C GLY A 47 -2.66 -21.53 -28.81
N TRP A 48 -1.59 -20.71 -28.88
CA TRP A 48 -1.30 -19.70 -27.85
C TRP A 48 -2.07 -18.39 -28.07
N LYS A 49 -2.53 -18.11 -29.29
CA LYS A 49 -3.37 -16.93 -29.57
C LYS A 49 -4.80 -17.12 -29.11
N THR A 50 -5.31 -18.35 -29.08
CA THR A 50 -6.61 -18.66 -28.47
C THR A 50 -6.56 -18.49 -26.96
N LEU A 51 -5.46 -18.92 -26.33
CA LEU A 51 -5.24 -18.73 -24.88
C LEU A 51 -5.12 -17.24 -24.50
N SER A 52 -4.44 -16.45 -25.33
CA SER A 52 -4.20 -15.00 -25.08
C SER A 52 -5.41 -14.10 -25.39
N LYS A 53 -6.46 -14.63 -26.02
CA LYS A 53 -7.73 -13.93 -26.29
C LYS A 53 -8.80 -14.20 -25.25
N SER A 54 -8.50 -14.98 -24.22
CA SER A 54 -9.26 -14.86 -22.98
C SER A 54 -8.95 -13.48 -22.43
N ASP A 55 -9.90 -12.56 -22.59
CA ASP A 55 -9.87 -11.33 -21.81
C ASP A 55 -9.62 -11.74 -20.35
N PRO A 56 -8.77 -11.05 -19.58
CA PRO A 56 -8.93 -11.03 -18.15
C PRO A 56 -10.25 -10.27 -17.90
N SER A 57 -11.38 -10.88 -18.27
CA SER A 57 -12.55 -10.74 -17.44
C SER A 57 -12.03 -10.93 -16.04
N ASP A 58 -12.26 -9.96 -15.18
CA ASP A 58 -12.33 -10.18 -13.74
C ASP A 58 -13.43 -11.24 -13.54
N ASP A 59 -13.14 -12.47 -13.96
CA ASP A 59 -14.07 -13.57 -14.15
C ASP A 59 -14.69 -13.77 -12.80
N ASP A 60 -15.95 -13.38 -12.80
CA ASP A 60 -16.73 -13.04 -11.65
C ASP A 60 -17.26 -14.31 -11.03
N GLY A 61 -16.41 -15.35 -10.93
CA GLY A 61 -16.68 -16.68 -10.39
C GLY A 61 -17.93 -16.63 -9.53
N GLU A 62 -19.04 -17.00 -10.16
CA GLU A 62 -20.34 -17.03 -9.52
C GLU A 62 -20.17 -17.96 -8.33
N ILE A 63 -20.11 -17.35 -7.15
CA ILE A 63 -19.92 -18.08 -5.90
C ILE A 63 -21.28 -18.73 -5.67
N HIS A 64 -21.43 -19.93 -6.18
CA HIS A 64 -22.57 -20.79 -5.94
C HIS A 64 -22.46 -21.28 -4.50
N LEU A 65 -23.00 -20.47 -3.58
CA LEU A 65 -23.02 -20.74 -2.14
C LEU A 65 -24.11 -21.78 -1.86
N GLU A 66 -23.85 -23.03 -2.26
CA GLU A 66 -24.76 -24.16 -2.01
C GLU A 66 -24.39 -25.00 -0.78
N GLN A 67 -23.34 -24.64 -0.03
CA GLN A 67 -23.10 -25.24 1.28
C GLN A 67 -23.89 -24.48 2.34
N GLU A 68 -24.62 -25.21 3.19
CA GLU A 68 -25.38 -24.75 4.37
C GLU A 68 -24.48 -24.14 5.46
N GLU A 69 -23.52 -23.32 5.09
CA GLU A 69 -22.59 -22.70 6.02
C GLU A 69 -23.17 -21.40 6.57
N ASP A 70 -22.79 -21.07 7.80
CA ASP A 70 -23.15 -19.79 8.42
C ASP A 70 -22.74 -18.64 7.48
N PRO A 71 -23.65 -17.71 7.11
CA PRO A 71 -23.33 -16.63 6.17
C PRO A 71 -22.12 -15.78 6.58
N LEU A 72 -21.78 -15.72 7.88
CA LEU A 72 -20.54 -15.08 8.32
C LEU A 72 -19.28 -15.86 7.93
N THR A 73 -19.32 -17.19 7.97
CA THR A 73 -18.23 -18.06 7.51
C THR A 73 -17.98 -17.86 6.02
N THR A 74 -19.04 -17.83 5.21
CA THR A 74 -18.94 -17.51 3.78
C THR A 74 -18.25 -16.16 3.52
N MET A 75 -18.59 -15.13 4.31
CA MET A 75 -17.93 -13.82 4.17
C MET A 75 -16.46 -13.87 4.58
N ARG A 76 -16.08 -14.68 5.58
CA ARG A 76 -14.67 -14.89 5.96
C ARG A 76 -13.89 -15.57 4.85
N GLU A 77 -14.46 -16.60 4.24
CA GLU A 77 -13.83 -17.32 3.13
C GLU A 77 -13.67 -16.44 1.89
N LEU A 78 -14.69 -15.63 1.56
CA LEU A 78 -14.61 -14.65 0.49
C LEU A 78 -13.43 -13.68 0.68
N VAL A 79 -13.29 -13.18 1.91
CA VAL A 79 -12.20 -12.29 2.30
C VAL A 79 -10.84 -12.99 2.20
N GLU A 80 -10.76 -14.25 2.63
CA GLU A 80 -9.53 -15.05 2.57
C GLU A 80 -9.12 -15.34 1.12
N MET A 81 -10.07 -15.72 0.25
CA MET A 81 -9.82 -15.88 -1.18
C MET A 81 -9.28 -14.59 -1.80
N TRP A 82 -9.84 -13.43 -1.45
CA TRP A 82 -9.33 -12.14 -1.95
C TRP A 82 -7.93 -11.81 -1.43
N ARG A 83 -7.61 -12.20 -0.20
CA ARG A 83 -6.26 -12.08 0.36
C ARG A 83 -5.26 -12.94 -0.42
N LEU A 84 -5.61 -14.20 -0.69
CA LEU A 84 -4.78 -15.11 -1.50
C LEU A 84 -4.62 -14.62 -2.95
N ALA A 85 -5.65 -14.00 -3.51
CA ALA A 85 -5.62 -13.37 -4.83
C ALA A 85 -4.85 -12.03 -4.89
N GLY A 86 -4.20 -11.62 -3.79
CA GLY A 86 -3.42 -10.38 -3.73
C GLY A 86 -4.25 -9.09 -3.80
N LYS A 87 -5.56 -9.17 -3.49
CA LYS A 87 -6.41 -7.97 -3.43
C LYS A 87 -6.17 -7.21 -2.12
N MET A 88 -6.52 -5.93 -2.12
CA MET A 88 -6.34 -5.03 -0.97
C MET A 88 -7.32 -5.36 0.17
N VAL A 89 -6.92 -6.29 1.04
CA VAL A 89 -7.67 -6.72 2.22
C VAL A 89 -6.92 -6.31 3.49
N PRO A 90 -7.58 -5.72 4.50
CA PRO A 90 -6.98 -5.41 5.80
C PRO A 90 -6.45 -6.64 6.54
N GLU A 91 -5.48 -6.40 7.43
CA GLU A 91 -4.86 -7.45 8.26
C GLU A 91 -5.80 -7.91 9.38
N ASN A 92 -6.56 -6.98 9.97
CA ASN A 92 -7.46 -7.25 11.10
C ASN A 92 -8.91 -6.90 10.76
N ILE A 93 -9.68 -7.89 10.29
CA ILE A 93 -11.12 -7.73 10.07
C ILE A 93 -11.90 -8.19 11.29
N SER A 94 -12.77 -7.31 11.80
CA SER A 94 -13.67 -7.64 12.91
C SER A 94 -14.97 -8.26 12.43
N GLU A 95 -15.69 -8.96 13.32
CA GLU A 95 -16.96 -9.61 12.96
C GLU A 95 -18.04 -8.60 12.57
N GLU A 96 -18.05 -7.42 13.20
CA GLU A 96 -18.97 -6.34 12.82
C GLU A 96 -18.74 -5.88 11.38
N GLN A 97 -17.48 -5.86 10.93
CA GLN A 97 -17.13 -5.51 9.55
C GLN A 97 -17.55 -6.60 8.56
N LEU A 98 -17.50 -7.88 8.98
CA LEU A 98 -18.01 -9.00 8.17
C LEU A 98 -19.54 -8.92 8.02
N ARG A 99 -20.27 -8.50 9.06
CA ARG A 99 -21.72 -8.24 8.96
C ARG A 99 -22.03 -7.13 7.96
N VAL A 100 -21.22 -6.07 7.92
CA VAL A 100 -21.38 -5.01 6.91
C VAL A 100 -21.12 -5.55 5.50
N LEU A 101 -20.12 -6.43 5.30
CA LEU A 101 -19.89 -7.06 4.00
C LEU A 101 -21.06 -7.92 3.52
N MET A 102 -21.74 -8.58 4.46
CA MET A 102 -22.95 -9.36 4.18
C MET A 102 -24.12 -8.47 3.76
N GLU A 103 -24.28 -7.29 4.37
CA GLU A 103 -25.32 -6.32 4.03
C GLU A 103 -25.11 -5.70 2.63
N LEU A 104 -23.86 -5.60 2.16
CA LEU A 104 -23.54 -5.05 0.85
C LEU A 104 -23.96 -6.01 -0.29
N PRO A 105 -24.81 -5.57 -1.23
CA PRO A 105 -25.40 -6.47 -2.23
C PRO A 105 -24.43 -6.81 -3.37
N THR A 106 -23.49 -5.92 -3.69
CA THR A 106 -22.61 -6.08 -4.86
C THR A 106 -21.19 -6.45 -4.47
N LYS A 107 -20.53 -7.31 -5.27
CA LYS A 107 -19.10 -7.65 -5.08
C LYS A 107 -18.21 -6.39 -5.11
N SER A 108 -18.52 -5.40 -5.95
CA SER A 108 -17.77 -4.15 -6.07
C SER A 108 -17.86 -3.26 -4.82
N SER A 109 -19.04 -3.18 -4.18
CA SER A 109 -19.21 -2.44 -2.92
C SER A 109 -18.45 -3.11 -1.78
N ARG A 110 -18.50 -4.45 -1.68
CA ARG A 110 -17.68 -5.23 -0.74
C ARG A 110 -16.18 -4.97 -0.92
N LYS A 111 -15.67 -5.05 -2.17
CA LYS A 111 -14.27 -4.71 -2.50
C LYS A 111 -13.91 -3.27 -2.11
N THR A 112 -14.81 -2.33 -2.36
CA THR A 112 -14.61 -0.90 -2.02
C THR A 112 -14.57 -0.69 -0.51
N PHE A 113 -15.41 -1.39 0.25
CA PHE A 113 -15.42 -1.36 1.70
C PHE A 113 -14.10 -1.88 2.29
N LEU A 114 -13.59 -3.00 1.78
CA LEU A 114 -12.28 -3.53 2.19
C LEU A 114 -11.12 -2.57 1.89
N LYS A 115 -11.13 -1.94 0.72
CA LYS A 115 -10.16 -0.90 0.37
C LYS A 115 -10.22 0.28 1.35
N HIS A 116 -11.42 0.74 1.70
CA HIS A 116 -11.60 1.80 2.68
C HIS A 116 -11.05 1.40 4.06
N LEU A 117 -11.30 0.18 4.53
CA LEU A 117 -10.77 -0.32 5.80
C LEU A 117 -9.24 -0.33 5.81
N LEU A 118 -8.61 -0.76 4.71
CA LEU A 118 -7.15 -0.80 4.61
C LEU A 118 -6.54 0.60 4.73
N ILE A 119 -7.12 1.58 4.04
CA ILE A 119 -6.70 2.99 4.12
C ILE A 119 -6.89 3.51 5.56
N LYS A 120 -8.03 3.20 6.18
CA LYS A 120 -8.34 3.61 7.56
C LYS A 120 -7.34 3.04 8.57
N GLU A 121 -6.97 1.77 8.44
CA GLU A 121 -5.93 1.14 9.25
C GLU A 121 -4.57 1.81 9.05
N GLY A 122 -4.17 2.07 7.80
CA GLY A 122 -2.94 2.78 7.48
C GLY A 122 -2.87 4.16 8.15
N HIS A 123 -3.95 4.95 8.04
CA HIS A 123 -4.04 6.25 8.70
C HIS A 123 -4.01 6.15 10.24
N LYS A 124 -4.55 5.07 10.82
CA LYS A 124 -4.52 4.84 12.27
C LYS A 124 -3.12 4.44 12.73
N LYS A 125 -2.42 3.57 11.99
CA LYS A 125 -1.04 3.16 12.27
C LYS A 125 -0.10 4.37 12.19
N SER A 126 -0.13 5.13 11.09
CA SER A 126 0.72 6.31 10.91
C SER A 126 0.48 7.40 11.96
N ARG A 127 -0.78 7.67 12.34
CA ARG A 127 -1.07 8.64 13.42
C ARG A 127 -0.50 8.21 14.77
N LYS A 128 -0.61 6.92 15.10
CA LYS A 128 -0.05 6.38 16.35
C LYS A 128 1.47 6.45 16.36
N GLU A 129 2.11 6.20 15.22
CA GLU A 129 3.56 6.30 15.06
C GLU A 129 4.05 7.74 15.28
N LYS A 130 3.46 8.72 14.58
CA LYS A 130 3.78 10.14 14.78
C LYS A 130 3.61 10.60 16.22
N PHE A 131 2.52 10.18 16.88
CA PHE A 131 2.29 10.52 18.29
C PHE A 131 3.35 9.90 19.22
N LYS A 132 3.78 8.66 18.96
CA LYS A 132 4.84 8.01 19.73
C LYS A 132 6.19 8.69 19.52
N GLU A 133 6.49 9.11 18.30
CA GLU A 133 7.71 9.84 17.96
C GLU A 133 7.78 11.19 18.69
N ILE A 134 6.71 11.99 18.61
CA ILE A 134 6.63 13.28 19.33
C ILE A 134 6.78 13.07 20.84
N ARG A 135 6.07 12.09 21.42
CA ARG A 135 6.19 11.81 22.86
C ARG A 135 7.60 11.39 23.26
N LYS A 136 8.31 10.67 22.39
CA LYS A 136 9.69 10.25 22.64
C LYS A 136 10.62 11.47 22.60
N GLU A 137 10.47 12.32 21.59
CA GLU A 137 11.23 13.58 21.49
C GLU A 137 10.98 14.51 22.68
N GLU A 138 9.72 14.65 23.12
CA GLU A 138 9.37 15.42 24.33
C GLU A 138 10.03 14.84 25.59
N SER A 139 10.08 13.51 25.73
CA SER A 139 10.75 12.88 26.87
C SER A 139 12.27 13.07 26.83
N GLU A 140 12.89 13.03 25.64
CA GLU A 140 14.33 13.27 25.46
C GLU A 140 14.68 14.73 25.74
N GLN A 141 13.88 15.69 25.24
CA GLN A 141 14.07 17.12 25.54
C GLN A 141 13.81 17.47 27.01
N ALA A 142 12.93 16.75 27.71
CA ALA A 142 12.70 16.96 29.15
C ALA A 142 13.93 16.54 29.96
N ILE A 143 14.56 15.42 29.60
CA ILE A 143 15.79 14.93 30.23
C ILE A 143 16.95 15.92 30.00
N GLU A 144 17.15 16.38 28.76
CA GLU A 144 18.19 17.37 28.45
C GLU A 144 18.00 18.70 29.21
N LYS A 145 16.75 19.15 29.40
CA LYS A 145 16.45 20.36 30.17
C LYS A 145 16.70 20.17 31.67
N GLU A 146 16.39 19.00 32.22
CA GLU A 146 16.73 18.71 33.62
C GLU A 146 18.25 18.73 33.83
N ASP A 147 19.02 18.12 32.92
CA ASP A 147 20.49 18.13 32.95
C ASP A 147 21.06 19.56 32.83
N GLU A 148 20.53 20.41 31.94
CA GLU A 148 20.96 21.83 31.85
C GLU A 148 20.62 22.63 33.12
N THR A 149 19.47 22.39 33.74
CA THR A 149 19.08 23.10 34.96
C THR A 149 19.89 22.68 36.19
N ASP A 150 20.29 21.41 36.27
CA ASP A 150 21.14 20.91 37.35
C ASP A 150 22.57 21.46 37.22
N VAL A 151 23.13 21.49 36.00
CA VAL A 151 24.42 22.13 35.73
C VAL A 151 24.38 23.61 36.07
N ARG A 152 23.30 24.33 35.75
CA ARG A 152 23.16 25.77 36.04
C ARG A 152 23.01 26.05 37.54
N ASN A 153 22.30 25.22 38.29
CA ASN A 153 22.19 25.36 39.74
C ASN A 153 23.53 25.11 40.45
N THR A 154 24.34 24.15 39.99
CA THR A 154 25.66 23.91 40.60
C THR A 154 26.65 25.06 40.40
N VAL A 155 26.74 25.67 39.19
CA VAL A 155 27.61 26.84 38.97
C VAL A 155 27.15 28.10 39.73
N ASP A 156 25.86 28.27 39.98
CA ASP A 156 25.33 29.42 40.72
C ASP A 156 25.60 29.38 42.24
N THR A 157 25.77 28.18 42.82
CA THR A 157 26.14 28.03 44.25
C THR A 157 27.61 28.39 44.52
N CYS A 158 28.52 28.15 43.56
CA CYS A 158 29.92 28.59 43.65
C CYS A 158 30.10 30.12 43.59
N ARG A 159 29.18 30.86 42.97
CA ARG A 159 29.30 32.33 42.82
C ARG A 159 28.83 33.13 44.05
N LYS A 160 28.11 32.49 44.98
CA LYS A 160 27.56 33.13 46.19
C LYS A 160 28.44 32.96 47.45
N GLY A 161 29.70 32.53 47.28
CA GLY A 161 30.71 32.51 48.33
C GLY A 161 31.14 33.91 48.79
N ASN A 162 30.45 34.38 49.84
CA ASN A 162 30.97 35.13 51.00
C ASN A 162 31.87 36.37 50.77
N TRP A 163 31.26 37.56 50.69
CA TRP A 163 31.93 38.87 50.88
C TRP A 163 31.36 39.64 52.09
N ARG A 164 31.04 38.97 53.20
CA ARG A 164 30.64 39.66 54.43
C ARG A 164 31.30 39.05 55.66
N THR A 165 32.42 39.66 56.06
CA THR A 165 32.57 40.36 57.35
C THR A 165 34.00 40.88 57.47
N LEU A 166 34.15 42.21 57.39
CA LEU A 166 35.27 42.97 57.94
C LEU A 166 34.71 43.84 59.07
#